data_AF-A0A2Z6A7Y0-F1
#
_entry.id   AF-A0A2Z6A7Y0-F1
#
_cell.length_a   1.000
_cell.length_b   1.000
_cell.length_c   1.000
_cell.angle_alpha   90.00
_cell.angle_beta   90.00
_cell.angle_gamma   90.00
#
_symmetry.space_group_name_H-M   'P 1'
#
loop_
_entity.id
_entity.type
_entity.pdbx_description
1 polymer ?
#
loop_
_entity_poly.entity_id
_entity_poly.type
_entity_poly.pdbx_seq_one_letter_code
_entity_poly.pdbx_strand_id
1 'polypeptide(L)'
;FDSTGRYFLVAANASNKIAVVDTKEDKLAALVDVGKTPHPGRGANFVHPKFGPVWATSRLGDDSISMVGTDPVKHKAQAWKVVATVKGQGGGSL
;
A
#
# COMPACT_ATOMS: atom_id res chain seq x y z
N PHE A 1 3.40 -3.31 7.83
CA PHE A 1 4.74 -2.73 7.58
C PHE A 1 5.17 -3.06 6.16
N ASP A 2 5.96 -2.18 5.54
CA ASP A 2 6.67 -2.52 4.32
C ASP A 2 7.70 -3.64 4.56
N SER A 3 8.31 -4.17 3.50
CA SER A 3 9.28 -5.26 3.59
C SER A 3 10.52 -4.95 4.45
N THR A 4 10.86 -3.67 4.64
CA THR A 4 12.01 -3.26 5.47
C THR A 4 11.68 -3.14 6.96
N GLY A 5 10.39 -3.15 7.32
CA GLY A 5 9.94 -2.92 8.68
C GLY A 5 9.98 -1.44 9.13
N ARG A 6 10.35 -0.50 8.24
CA ARG A 6 10.48 0.93 8.58
C ARG A 6 9.18 1.71 8.40
N TYR A 7 8.42 1.39 7.37
CA TYR A 7 7.21 2.12 7.04
C TYR A 7 5.99 1.34 7.48
N PHE A 8 5.17 1.94 8.33
CA PHE A 8 3.89 1.38 8.72
C PHE A 8 2.81 1.89 7.76
N LEU A 9 2.22 0.97 6.99
CA LEU A 9 1.12 1.25 6.08
C LEU A 9 -0.18 0.81 6.75
N VAL A 10 -1.10 1.74 6.92
CA VAL A 10 -2.39 1.53 7.56
C VAL A 10 -3.50 2.22 6.79
N ALA A 11 -4.65 1.58 6.71
CA ALA A 11 -5.78 2.14 5.99
C ALA A 11 -6.53 3.18 6.83
N ALA A 12 -6.80 4.33 6.20
CA ALA A 12 -7.72 5.36 6.67
C ALA A 12 -9.04 5.17 5.92
N ASN A 13 -9.79 4.13 6.29
CA ASN A 13 -10.88 3.55 5.49
C ASN A 13 -11.96 4.57 5.11
N ALA A 14 -12.37 5.43 6.05
CA ALA A 14 -13.39 6.46 5.81
C ALA A 14 -12.95 7.54 4.79
N SER A 15 -11.64 7.64 4.53
CA SER A 15 -11.06 8.63 3.63
C SER A 15 -10.53 8.03 2.32
N ASN A 16 -10.71 6.71 2.08
CA ASN A 16 -10.23 6.03 0.86
C ASN A 16 -8.71 6.12 0.63
N LYS A 17 -7.94 6.23 1.73
CA LYS A 17 -6.49 6.45 1.71
C LYS A 17 -5.74 5.39 2.52
N ILE A 18 -4.48 5.18 2.16
CA ILE A 18 -3.47 4.53 3.02
C ILE A 18 -2.58 5.61 3.60
N ALA A 19 -2.46 5.64 4.92
CA ALA A 19 -1.44 6.43 5.60
C ALA A 19 -0.14 5.63 5.68
N VAL A 20 0.96 6.29 5.34
CA VAL A 20 2.31 5.74 5.43
C VAL A 20 3.04 6.52 6.53
N VAL A 21 3.41 5.85 7.61
CA VAL A 21 4.16 6.42 8.72
C VAL A 21 5.60 5.93 8.65
N ASP A 22 6.56 6.85 8.65
CA ASP A 22 7.97 6.53 8.85
C ASP A 22 8.22 6.36 10.34
N THR A 23 8.37 5.12 10.80
CA THR A 23 8.55 4.82 12.22
C THR A 23 9.97 5.05 12.70
N LYS A 24 10.90 5.39 11.80
CA LYS A 24 12.25 5.81 12.19
C LYS A 24 12.29 7.30 12.53
N GLU A 25 11.50 8.09 11.82
CA GLU A 25 11.46 9.56 11.95
C GLU A 25 10.23 10.06 12.74
N ASP A 26 9.35 9.15 13.16
CA ASP A 26 8.06 9.42 13.81
C ASP A 26 7.18 10.43 13.07
N LYS A 27 7.11 10.29 11.74
CA LYS A 27 6.41 11.25 10.86
C LYS A 27 5.50 10.56 9.85
N LEU A 28 4.44 11.28 9.45
CA LEU A 28 3.64 10.93 8.29
C LEU A 28 4.50 11.14 7.02
N ALA A 29 4.80 10.05 6.31
CA ALA A 29 5.56 10.08 5.07
C ALA A 29 4.66 10.39 3.86
N ALA A 30 3.45 9.82 3.82
CA ALA A 30 2.51 10.03 2.73
C ALA A 30 1.05 9.67 3.10
N LEU A 31 0.12 10.25 2.35
CA LEU A 31 -1.26 9.77 2.23
C LEU A 31 -1.47 9.33 0.78
N VAL A 32 -1.74 8.05 0.56
CA VAL A 32 -1.89 7.45 -0.77
C VAL A 32 -3.36 7.18 -1.04
N ASP A 33 -3.89 7.77 -2.11
CA ASP A 33 -5.23 7.44 -2.59
C ASP A 33 -5.24 6.04 -3.21
N VAL A 34 -6.07 5.14 -2.65
CA VAL A 34 -6.11 3.74 -3.08
C VAL A 34 -7.51 3.29 -3.51
N GLY A 35 -8.43 4.23 -3.74
CA GLY A 35 -9.82 3.97 -4.09
C GLY A 35 -10.67 3.53 -2.88
N LYS A 36 -11.91 3.07 -3.13
CA LYS A 36 -12.91 2.92 -2.07
C LYS A 36 -12.58 1.81 -1.05
N THR A 37 -12.68 2.16 0.23
CA THR A 37 -12.65 1.26 1.40
C THR A 37 -11.53 0.21 1.37
N PRO A 38 -10.26 0.64 1.42
CA PRO A 38 -9.14 -0.29 1.56
C PRO A 38 -9.26 -1.08 2.86
N HIS A 39 -8.93 -2.37 2.82
CA HIS A 39 -9.03 -3.25 3.98
C HIS A 39 -7.85 -4.21 4.06
N PRO A 40 -6.69 -3.73 4.53
CA PRO A 40 -5.44 -4.40 4.20
C PRO A 40 -5.10 -5.61 5.07
N GLY A 41 -5.73 -5.78 6.22
CA GLY A 41 -5.11 -6.58 7.29
C GLY A 41 -3.68 -6.07 7.55
N ARG A 42 -2.67 -6.95 7.43
CA ARG A 42 -1.24 -6.56 7.44
C ARG A 42 -0.70 -6.14 6.06
N GLY A 43 -1.44 -6.47 5.00
CA GLY A 43 -1.07 -6.41 3.60
C GLY A 43 -0.01 -7.43 3.21
N ALA A 44 0.35 -7.44 1.92
CA ALA A 44 1.35 -8.35 1.36
C ALA A 44 2.52 -7.58 0.75
N ASN A 45 3.75 -7.98 1.08
CA ASN A 45 4.96 -7.38 0.52
C ASN A 45 5.59 -8.31 -0.51
N PHE A 46 6.03 -7.76 -1.64
CA PHE A 46 6.82 -8.49 -2.65
C PHE A 46 7.57 -7.51 -3.56
N VAL A 47 8.50 -8.03 -4.36
CA VAL A 47 9.21 -7.24 -5.37
C VAL A 47 8.52 -7.41 -6.71
N HIS A 48 7.93 -6.33 -7.22
CA HIS A 48 7.34 -6.30 -8.55
C HIS A 48 8.43 -6.12 -9.62
N PRO A 49 8.46 -6.92 -10.70
CA PRO A 49 9.55 -6.92 -11.68
C PRO A 49 9.76 -5.55 -12.36
N LYS A 50 8.69 -4.76 -12.51
CA LYS A 50 8.74 -3.41 -13.11
C LYS A 50 8.87 -2.26 -12.09
N PHE A 51 8.34 -2.44 -10.87
CA PHE A 51 8.11 -1.32 -9.95
C PHE A 51 8.99 -1.38 -8.70
N GLY A 52 9.75 -2.46 -8.52
CA GLY A 52 10.53 -2.69 -7.31
C GLY A 52 9.64 -3.14 -6.14
N PRO A 53 10.09 -2.89 -4.90
CA PRO A 53 9.33 -3.25 -3.70
C PRO A 53 7.94 -2.58 -3.66
N VAL A 54 6.92 -3.41 -3.43
CA VAL A 54 5.54 -2.98 -3.29
C VAL A 54 4.89 -3.62 -2.07
N TRP A 55 3.90 -2.92 -1.52
CA TRP A 55 2.95 -3.42 -0.54
C TRP A 55 1.55 -3.43 -1.15
N ALA A 56 0.82 -4.53 -0.99
CA ALA A 56 -0.48 -4.74 -1.59
C ALA A 56 -1.60 -4.83 -0.55
N THR A 57 -2.76 -4.29 -0.91
CA THR A 57 -4.01 -4.33 -0.12
C THR A 57 -5.18 -4.71 -1.00
N SER A 58 -6.06 -5.56 -0.46
CA SER A 58 -7.41 -5.82 -0.95
C SER A 58 -8.38 -4.72 -0.49
N ARG A 59 -9.62 -4.81 -0.94
CA ARG A 59 -10.74 -3.92 -0.60
C ARG A 59 -11.94 -4.74 -0.16
N LEU A 60 -12.75 -4.19 0.75
CA LEU A 60 -13.98 -4.87 1.17
C LEU A 60 -15.08 -4.81 0.11
N GLY A 61 -15.10 -3.74 -0.68
CA GLY A 61 -16.21 -3.43 -1.59
C GLY A 61 -16.08 -3.98 -3.01
N ASP A 62 -14.92 -4.50 -3.39
CA ASP A 62 -14.68 -5.07 -4.73
C ASP A 62 -13.49 -6.04 -4.77
N ASP A 63 -13.34 -6.70 -5.92
CA ASP A 63 -12.32 -7.69 -6.23
C ASP A 63 -10.96 -7.08 -6.62
N SER A 64 -10.67 -5.83 -6.25
CA SER A 64 -9.43 -5.19 -6.68
C SER A 64 -8.34 -5.17 -5.62
N ILE A 65 -7.12 -5.40 -6.06
CA ILE A 65 -5.90 -5.37 -5.24
C ILE A 65 -5.06 -4.19 -5.71
N SER A 66 -4.82 -3.23 -4.81
CA SER A 66 -3.93 -2.09 -5.04
C SER A 66 -2.52 -2.44 -4.63
N MET A 67 -1.53 -2.07 -5.45
CA MET A 67 -0.10 -2.18 -5.13
C MET A 67 0.48 -0.78 -4.96
N VAL A 68 1.06 -0.51 -3.79
CA VAL A 68 1.71 0.76 -3.44
C VAL A 68 3.23 0.56 -3.43
N GLY A 69 3.98 1.42 -4.13
CA GLY A 69 5.44 1.39 -4.09
C GLY A 69 5.99 1.84 -2.73
N THR A 70 6.96 1.10 -2.19
CA THR A 70 7.46 1.30 -0.80
C THR A 70 8.94 1.64 -0.69
N ASP A 71 9.63 1.89 -1.81
CA ASP A 71 11.06 2.22 -1.82
C ASP A 71 11.33 3.67 -2.25
N PRO A 72 11.35 4.63 -1.31
CA PRO A 72 11.67 6.04 -1.59
C PRO A 72 13.16 6.30 -1.86
N VAL A 73 14.03 5.30 -1.81
CA VAL A 73 15.47 5.48 -2.02
C VAL A 73 15.85 5.13 -3.45
N LYS A 74 15.55 3.90 -3.90
CA LYS A 74 15.94 3.42 -5.23
C LYS A 74 14.81 3.53 -6.26
N HIS A 75 13.55 3.55 -5.82
CA HIS A 75 12.36 3.63 -6.69
C HIS A 75 11.52 4.89 -6.41
N LYS A 76 12.20 6.05 -6.37
CA LYS A 76 11.61 7.35 -6.02
C LYS A 76 10.37 7.72 -6.82
N ALA A 77 10.31 7.36 -8.09
CA ALA A 77 9.19 7.71 -8.96
C ALA A 77 7.90 6.94 -8.58
N GLN A 78 8.06 5.76 -7.99
CA GLN A 78 7.02 4.79 -7.62
C GLN A 78 6.62 4.90 -6.15
N ALA A 79 7.52 5.37 -5.29
CA ALA A 79 7.29 5.48 -3.86
C ALA A 79 6.02 6.26 -3.55
N TRP A 80 5.20 5.67 -2.66
CA TRP A 80 3.97 6.27 -2.14
C TRP A 80 2.91 6.55 -3.21
N LYS A 81 2.89 5.74 -4.27
CA LYS A 81 1.86 5.78 -5.31
C LYS A 81 1.29 4.40 -5.54
N VAL A 82 0.02 4.35 -5.93
CA VAL A 82 -0.54 3.13 -6.52
C VAL A 82 0.13 2.93 -7.88
N VAL A 83 0.96 1.90 -7.98
CA VAL A 83 1.72 1.58 -9.21
C VAL A 83 0.98 0.59 -10.10
N ALA A 84 0.09 -0.20 -9.51
CA ALA A 84 -0.79 -1.11 -10.23
C ALA A 84 -2.07 -1.36 -9.44
N THR A 85 -3.15 -1.65 -10.16
CA THR A 85 -4.36 -2.25 -9.62
C THR A 85 -4.71 -3.44 -10.48
N VAL A 86 -4.94 -4.59 -9.85
CA VAL A 86 -5.33 -5.82 -10.53
C VAL A 86 -6.66 -6.31 -9.99
N LYS A 87 -7.43 -7.02 -10.81
CA LYS A 87 -8.59 -7.77 -10.34
C LYS A 87 -8.11 -9.14 -9.83
N GLY A 88 -8.54 -9.53 -8.64
CA GLY A 88 -8.22 -10.80 -8.00
C GLY A 88 -9.29 -11.18 -6.98
N GLN A 89 -9.21 -12.36 -6.37
CA GLN A 89 -10.15 -12.79 -5.32
C GLN A 89 -9.93 -12.05 -3.98
N GLY A 90 -9.79 -10.72 -4.01
CA GLY A 90 -9.50 -9.89 -2.84
C GLY A 90 -10.74 -9.39 -2.11
N GLY A 91 -11.93 -9.47 -2.72
CA GLY A 91 -13.17 -8.97 -2.13
C GLY A 91 -13.47 -9.66 -0.78
N GLY A 92 -13.59 -8.87 0.28
CA GLY A 92 -13.95 -9.38 1.61
C GLY A 92 -12.83 -10.10 2.38
N SER A 93 -11.61 -10.19 1.83
CA SER A 93 -10.48 -10.91 2.46
C SER A 93 -9.65 -10.00 3.36
N LEU A 94 -9.13 -10.57 4.47
CA LEU A 94 -8.40 -9.94 5.58
C LEU A 94 -6.99 -10.49 5.76
#